data_AF-A0AAD1R3Z0-F1
#
_entry.id   AF-A0AAD1R3Z0-F1
#
_cell.length_a   1.000
_cell.length_b   1.000
_cell.length_c   1.000
_cell.angle_alpha   90.00
_cell.angle_beta   90.00
_cell.angle_gamma   90.00
#
_symmetry.space_group_name_H-M   'P 1'
#
loop_
_entity.id
_entity.type
_entity.pdbx_description
1 polymer ?
#
loop_
_entity_poly.entity_id
_entity_poly.type
_entity_poly.pdbx_seq_one_letter_code
_entity_poly.pdbx_strand_id
1 'polypeptide(L)'
;MYPDDREYTHYSMIHKRYSRIEDIFMQQEQLTTMQTAEIGAAQWSDHGPVILKIDSQRMHPTSWAWRLQDSLLLNLTVKEQ
;
A
#
# COMPACT_ATOMS: atom_id res chain seq x y z
N MET A 1 -8.47 14.53 9.75
CA MET A 1 -9.60 13.74 9.25
C MET A 1 -10.41 14.68 8.37
N TYR A 2 -10.55 14.39 7.09
CA TYR A 2 -11.14 15.29 6.09
C TYR A 2 -12.65 15.03 6.03
N PRO A 3 -13.50 15.97 6.49
CA PRO A 3 -14.91 15.71 6.77
C PRO A 3 -15.80 15.54 5.53
N ASP A 4 -15.31 15.84 4.32
CA ASP A 4 -16.11 15.87 3.10
C ASP A 4 -15.90 14.64 2.18
N ASP A 5 -14.96 13.75 2.51
CA ASP A 5 -14.57 12.63 1.64
C ASP A 5 -15.12 11.27 2.08
N ARG A 6 -15.19 10.32 1.14
CA ARG A 6 -15.51 8.92 1.44
C ARG A 6 -14.46 8.35 2.40
N GLU A 7 -14.87 7.98 3.61
CA GLU A 7 -13.96 7.48 4.66
C GLU A 7 -13.94 5.94 4.82
N TYR A 8 -14.61 5.18 3.95
CA TYR A 8 -14.69 3.72 4.03
C TYR A 8 -14.13 3.04 2.80
N THR A 9 -13.53 1.88 3.00
CA THR A 9 -12.97 1.04 1.92
C THR A 9 -13.84 -0.17 1.65
N HIS A 10 -14.64 -0.64 2.60
CA HIS A 10 -15.46 -1.83 2.46
C HIS A 10 -16.87 -1.62 3.02
N TYR A 11 -17.84 -2.33 2.44
CA TYR A 11 -19.20 -2.44 2.98
C TYR A 11 -19.55 -3.90 3.25
N SER A 12 -19.77 -4.23 4.52
CA SER A 12 -20.23 -5.56 4.91
C SER A 12 -21.76 -5.65 4.80
N MET A 13 -22.24 -6.45 3.84
CA MET A 13 -23.68 -6.67 3.65
C MET A 13 -24.34 -7.34 4.86
N ILE A 14 -23.66 -8.31 5.49
CA ILE A 14 -24.20 -9.09 6.62
C ILE A 14 -24.43 -8.19 7.84
N HIS A 15 -23.50 -7.26 8.08
CA HIS A 15 -23.57 -6.35 9.22
C HIS A 15 -24.19 -4.99 8.90
N LYS A 16 -24.49 -4.72 7.62
CA LYS A 16 -25.00 -3.45 7.09
C LYS A 16 -24.17 -2.26 7.57
N ARG A 17 -22.85 -2.41 7.52
CA ARG A 17 -21.89 -1.43 8.06
C ARG A 17 -20.76 -1.18 7.07
N TYR A 18 -20.35 0.08 7.03
CA TYR A 18 -19.14 0.51 6.34
C TYR A 18 -17.95 0.38 7.29
N SER A 19 -16.83 -0.08 6.75
CA SER A 19 -15.57 -0.17 7.48
C SER A 19 -14.42 0.35 6.62
N ARG A 20 -13.40 0.87 7.29
CA ARG A 20 -12.10 1.15 6.71
C ARG A 20 -11.14 0.09 7.23
N ILE A 21 -10.71 -0.77 6.33
CA ILE A 21 -9.83 -1.91 6.64
C ILE A 21 -8.60 -1.98 5.74
N GLU A 22 -8.47 -1.03 4.81
CA GLU A 22 -7.27 -0.84 4.01
C GLU A 22 -6.57 0.42 4.52
N ASP A 23 -5.30 0.28 4.91
CA ASP A 23 -4.49 1.38 5.39
C ASP A 23 -3.08 1.31 4.79
N ILE A 24 -2.49 2.48 4.57
CA ILE A 24 -1.10 2.63 4.12
C ILE A 24 -0.31 3.21 5.28
N PHE A 25 0.63 2.43 5.82
CA PHE A 25 1.54 2.89 6.87
C PHE A 25 2.77 3.56 6.26
N MET A 26 3.22 4.63 6.89
CA MET A 26 4.36 5.43 6.47
C MET A 26 5.16 5.88 7.70
N GLN A 27 6.47 6.02 7.55
CA GLN A 27 7.33 6.58 8.60
C GLN A 27 7.01 8.06 8.83
N GLN A 28 7.09 8.54 10.08
CA GLN A 28 6.71 9.91 10.43
C GLN A 28 7.54 10.95 9.64
N GLU A 29 8.81 10.64 9.40
CA GLU A 29 9.76 11.46 8.66
C GLU A 29 9.32 11.68 7.20
N GLN A 30 8.62 10.70 6.63
CA GLN A 30 8.17 10.72 5.24
C GLN A 30 6.83 11.43 5.05
N LEU A 31 6.12 11.82 6.12
CA LEU A 31 4.81 12.48 6.04
C LEU A 31 4.87 13.79 5.24
N THR A 32 6.02 14.49 5.27
CA THR A 32 6.25 15.72 4.50
C THR A 32 6.33 15.52 2.98
N THR A 33 6.45 14.27 2.53
CA THR A 33 6.44 13.89 1.11
C THR A 33 5.02 13.62 0.61
N MET A 34 4.04 13.42 1.51
CA MET A 34 2.67 13.15 1.13
C MET A 34 2.01 14.40 0.53
N GLN A 35 1.46 14.25 -0.68
CA GLN A 35 0.68 15.29 -1.34
C GLN A 35 -0.82 15.11 -1.07
N THR A 36 -1.34 13.91 -1.34
CA THR A 36 -2.77 13.59 -1.15
C THR A 36 -2.93 12.12 -0.78
N ALA A 37 -3.98 11.82 -0.03
CA ALA A 37 -4.43 10.47 0.25
C ALA A 37 -5.96 10.41 0.05
N GLU A 38 -6.44 9.50 -0.78
CA GLU A 38 -7.87 9.39 -1.14
C GLU A 38 -8.31 7.92 -1.23
N ILE A 39 -9.61 7.67 -1.03
CA ILE A 39 -10.21 6.35 -1.23
C ILE A 39 -10.96 6.36 -2.56
N GLY A 40 -10.52 5.52 -3.49
CA GLY A 40 -11.11 5.38 -4.81
C GLY A 40 -12.40 4.54 -4.82
N ALA A 41 -13.01 4.45 -5.99
CA ALA A 41 -14.19 3.61 -6.19
C ALA A 41 -13.83 2.12 -6.23
N ALA A 42 -14.62 1.29 -5.55
CA ALA A 42 -14.54 -0.18 -5.59
C ALA A 42 -15.14 -0.70 -6.91
N GLN A 43 -14.36 -0.63 -7.99
CA GLN A 43 -14.80 -1.04 -9.34
C GLN A 43 -14.45 -2.50 -9.66
N TRP A 44 -13.34 -2.99 -9.10
CA TRP A 44 -12.75 -4.29 -9.45
C TRP A 44 -13.00 -5.36 -8.37
N SER A 45 -13.24 -4.94 -7.13
CA SER A 45 -13.56 -5.79 -5.98
C SER A 45 -14.59 -5.10 -5.07
N ASP A 46 -14.96 -5.76 -3.98
CA ASP A 46 -15.78 -5.23 -2.88
C ASP A 46 -14.98 -4.33 -1.91
N HIS A 47 -13.73 -4.03 -2.24
CA HIS A 47 -12.85 -3.10 -1.52
C HIS A 47 -12.47 -1.92 -2.43
N GLY A 48 -12.62 -0.70 -1.92
CA GLY A 48 -12.17 0.53 -2.55
C GLY A 48 -10.66 0.69 -2.38
N PRO A 49 -9.91 1.05 -3.43
CA PRO A 49 -8.47 1.24 -3.32
C PRO A 49 -8.13 2.47 -2.48
N VAL A 50 -7.06 2.39 -1.70
CA VAL A 50 -6.45 3.55 -1.03
C VAL A 50 -5.32 4.07 -1.91
N ILE A 51 -5.41 5.33 -2.33
CA ILE A 51 -4.48 5.94 -3.27
C ILE A 51 -3.68 7.00 -2.52
N LEU A 52 -2.36 6.87 -2.53
CA LEU A 52 -1.43 7.82 -1.92
C LEU A 52 -0.54 8.44 -3.00
N LYS A 53 -0.51 9.77 -3.07
CA LYS A 53 0.43 10.52 -3.92
C LYS A 53 1.55 11.07 -3.06
N ILE A 54 2.79 10.74 -3.42
CA ILE A 54 4.01 11.17 -2.72
C ILE A 54 4.96 11.90 -3.67
N ASP A 55 5.70 12.86 -3.13
CA ASP A 55 6.81 13.53 -3.81
C ASP A 55 8.10 12.71 -3.69
N SER A 56 8.47 12.03 -4.78
CA SER A 56 9.66 11.18 -4.83
C SER A 56 10.98 11.95 -4.76
N GLN A 57 11.00 13.25 -5.08
CA GLN A 57 12.22 14.07 -5.03
C GLN A 57 12.67 14.36 -3.59
N ARG A 58 11.73 14.28 -2.64
CA ARG A 58 11.99 14.43 -1.20
C ARG A 58 12.32 13.12 -0.49
N MET A 59 12.26 11.99 -1.20
CA MET A 59 12.65 10.71 -0.63
C MET A 59 14.17 10.65 -0.57
N HIS A 60 14.73 10.51 0.63
CA HIS A 60 16.15 10.25 0.78
C HIS A 60 16.52 8.96 0.05
N PRO A 61 17.61 8.94 -0.75
CA PRO A 61 18.07 7.73 -1.39
C PRO A 61 18.47 6.74 -0.31
N THR A 62 17.68 5.67 -0.21
CA THR A 62 17.96 4.58 0.69
C THR A 62 18.77 3.51 -0.04
N SER A 63 19.90 3.12 0.55
CA SER A 63 20.86 2.15 -0.02
C SER A 63 20.35 0.69 -0.06
N TRP A 64 19.04 0.43 0.00
CA TRP A 64 18.53 -0.94 -0.14
C TRP A 64 18.35 -1.29 -1.61
N ALA A 65 19.45 -1.74 -2.22
CA ALA A 65 19.37 -2.54 -3.42
C ALA A 65 18.89 -3.94 -3.01
N TRP A 66 17.71 -4.34 -3.49
CA TRP A 66 17.32 -5.75 -3.48
C TRP A 66 18.34 -6.51 -4.31
N ARG A 67 19.27 -7.19 -3.65
CA ARG A 67 20.24 -8.06 -4.33
C ARG A 67 19.77 -9.50 -4.17
N LEU A 68 19.53 -10.17 -5.29
CA LEU A 68 19.38 -11.62 -5.28
C LEU A 68 20.68 -12.21 -4.75
N GLN A 69 20.60 -13.01 -3.70
CA GLN A 69 21.77 -13.68 -3.14
C GLN A 69 22.33 -14.64 -4.20
N ASP A 70 23.55 -14.39 -4.68
CA ASP A 70 24.17 -15.16 -5.77
C ASP A 70 24.26 -16.67 -5.44
N SER A 71 24.29 -17.04 -4.16
CA SER A 71 24.27 -18.44 -3.71
C SER A 71 22.98 -19.19 -4.05
N LEU A 72 21.86 -18.48 -4.25
CA LEU A 72 20.61 -19.09 -4.72
C LEU A 72 20.70 -19.47 -6.20
N LEU A 73 21.47 -18.71 -6.99
CA LEU A 73 21.72 -19.02 -8.40
C LEU A 73 22.70 -20.19 -8.58
N LEU A 74 23.56 -20.43 -7.59
CA LEU A 74 24.57 -21.51 -7.61
C LEU A 74 24.02 -22.86 -7.13
N ASN A 75 22.84 -22.90 -6.52
CA ASN A 75 22.19 -24.14 -6.12
C ASN A 75 21.35 -24.70 -7.28
N LEU A 76 21.98 -25.54 -8.12
CA LEU A 76 21.29 -26.33 -9.16
C LEU A 76 20.39 -27.45 -8.59
N THR A 77 20.26 -27.56 -7.27
CA THR A 77 19.47 -28.59 -6.61
C THR A 77 18.04 -28.11 -6.32
N VAL A 78 17.34 -27.63 -7.35
CA VAL A 78 15.88 -27.58 -7.28
C VAL A 78 15.39 -29.01 -7.51
N LYS A 79 15.21 -29.76 -6.42
CA LYS A 79 14.43 -31.00 -6.48
C LYS A 79 12.98 -30.60 -6.68
N GLU A 80 12.41 -30.97 -7.83
CA GLU A 80 10.97 -31.01 -8.04
C GLU A 80 10.33 -31.87 -6.93
N GLN A 81 9.37 -31.29 -6.21
CA GLN A 81 8.36 -32.01 -5.44
C GLN A 81 6.99 -31.58 -5.94
#